data_AF-A0A933D0W2-F1
#
_entry.id   AF-A0A933D0W2-F1
#
_cell.length_a   1.000
_cell.length_b   1.000
_cell.length_c   1.000
_cell.angle_alpha   90.00
_cell.angle_beta   90.00
_cell.angle_gamma   90.00
#
_symmetry.space_group_name_H-M   'P 1'
#
loop_
_entity.id
_entity.type
_entity.pdbx_description
1 polymer ?
#
loop_
_entity_poly.entity_id
_entity_poly.type
_entity_poly.pdbx_seq_one_letter_code
_entity_poly.pdbx_strand_id
1 'polypeptide(L)'
;MKASSLILVLLALLFAIAELHAQIPRTLSYQGVLTDTLGSPRPDGSYQFTFRLYESSTGGTLIWMEQKTLQVRRGLFYTTLGDLTTIPDAVRFDRPYWLSVQVASEPELSPRASLNSVGYSFSALRSDTAQFARTASADTIWRVSGGNIYRLSGNVGIGITNPTATFEVGGGGALKVSGLSQFEGEVPGAGTNWNLGT
;
A
#
# COMPACT_ATOMS: atom_id res chain seq x y z
N MET A 1 8.70 44.39 38.08
CA MET A 1 9.39 43.86 36.88
C MET A 1 9.65 42.34 36.90
N LYS A 2 9.21 41.56 37.91
CA LYS A 2 9.66 40.16 38.06
C LYS A 2 8.71 39.10 37.48
N ALA A 3 7.39 39.34 37.42
CA ALA A 3 6.42 38.35 36.97
C ALA A 3 6.15 38.37 35.45
N SER A 4 5.99 39.55 34.84
CA SER A 4 5.69 39.68 33.40
C SER A 4 6.85 39.23 32.50
N SER A 5 8.09 39.43 32.93
CA SER A 5 9.27 38.96 32.21
C SER A 5 9.40 37.44 32.26
N LEU A 6 8.92 36.80 33.34
CA LEU A 6 8.95 35.34 33.51
C LEU A 6 7.92 34.64 32.59
N ILE A 7 6.75 35.25 32.41
CA ILE A 7 5.67 34.75 31.55
C ILE A 7 6.08 34.77 30.07
N LEU A 8 6.79 35.82 29.63
CA LEU A 8 7.29 35.92 28.25
C LEU A 8 8.36 34.87 27.93
N VAL A 9 9.25 34.57 28.88
CA VAL A 9 10.25 33.50 28.71
C VAL A 9 9.58 32.12 28.67
N LEU A 10 8.55 31.90 29.49
CA LEU A 10 7.81 30.64 29.51
C LEU A 10 7.01 30.42 28.20
N LEU A 11 6.43 31.48 27.62
CA LEU A 11 5.70 31.41 26.36
C LEU A 11 6.63 31.14 25.16
N ALA A 12 7.84 31.71 25.17
CA ALA A 12 8.86 31.44 24.16
C ALA A 12 9.39 29.99 24.23
N LEU A 13 9.47 29.43 25.46
CA LEU A 13 9.84 28.03 25.65
C LEU A 13 8.74 27.06 25.16
N LEU A 14 7.47 27.45 25.26
CA LEU A 14 6.32 26.68 24.74
C LEU A 14 6.19 26.71 23.22
N PHE A 15 6.80 27.68 22.53
CA PHE A 15 6.85 27.74 21.05
C PHE A 15 8.07 27.01 20.47
N ALA A 16 9.03 26.61 21.32
CA ALA A 16 10.26 25.91 20.93
C ALA A 16 10.12 24.38 20.92
N ILE A 17 8.95 23.85 21.27
CA ILE A 17 8.57 22.46 20.94
C ILE A 17 8.28 22.40 19.44
N ALA A 18 9.36 22.39 18.66
CA ALA A 18 9.32 22.04 17.26
C ALA A 18 8.63 20.67 17.12
N GLU A 19 7.70 20.59 16.18
CA GLU A 19 6.93 19.39 15.89
C GLU A 19 7.89 18.24 15.60
N LEU A 20 8.06 17.34 16.57
CA LEU A 20 8.77 16.09 16.36
C LEU A 20 7.82 15.20 15.55
N HIS A 21 7.86 15.32 14.23
CA HIS A 21 7.18 14.38 13.35
C HIS A 21 7.90 13.05 13.55
N ALA A 22 7.29 12.14 14.30
CA ALA A 22 7.72 10.75 14.35
C ALA A 22 7.44 10.12 12.97
N GLN A 23 8.29 10.43 11.99
CA GLN A 23 8.25 9.80 10.69
C GLN A 23 8.64 8.35 10.91
N ILE A 24 7.72 7.43 10.60
CA ILE A 24 8.00 6.00 10.58
C ILE A 24 9.24 5.81 9.70
N PRO A 25 10.37 5.31 10.23
CA PRO A 25 11.60 5.20 9.44
C PRO A 25 11.36 4.34 8.20
N ARG A 26 11.51 4.95 7.02
CA ARG A 26 11.33 4.29 5.72
C ARG A 26 12.67 3.74 5.26
N THR A 27 13.06 2.64 5.89
CA THR A 27 14.39 2.03 5.76
C THR A 27 14.43 0.70 5.01
N LEU A 28 15.23 0.56 3.95
CA LEU A 28 15.37 -0.67 3.17
C LEU A 28 16.67 -1.43 3.50
N SER A 29 16.59 -2.72 3.82
CA SER A 29 17.80 -3.56 3.93
C SER A 29 18.40 -3.85 2.56
N TYR A 30 19.70 -3.65 2.42
CA TYR A 30 20.45 -3.87 1.19
C TYR A 30 21.76 -4.60 1.47
N GLN A 31 22.09 -5.61 0.65
CA GLN A 31 23.32 -6.38 0.75
C GLN A 31 23.89 -6.65 -0.65
N GLY A 32 25.20 -6.81 -0.73
CA GLY A 32 25.87 -7.07 -2.00
C GLY A 32 27.28 -7.61 -1.81
N VAL A 33 27.86 -8.07 -2.92
CA VAL A 33 29.26 -8.46 -2.99
C VAL A 33 29.98 -7.43 -3.88
N LEU A 34 30.97 -6.77 -3.30
CA LEU A 34 31.86 -5.86 -3.98
C LEU A 34 33.01 -6.64 -4.60
N THR A 35 33.05 -6.66 -5.93
CA THR A 35 34.12 -7.28 -6.72
C THR A 35 34.94 -6.24 -7.48
N ASP A 36 36.14 -6.62 -7.91
CA ASP A 36 36.92 -5.87 -8.88
C ASP A 36 36.48 -6.16 -10.34
N THR A 37 37.17 -5.56 -11.30
CA THR A 37 36.91 -5.73 -12.75
C THR A 37 37.17 -7.15 -13.26
N LEU A 38 37.87 -7.98 -12.49
CA LEU A 38 38.15 -9.38 -12.79
C LEU A 38 37.18 -10.33 -12.06
N GLY A 39 36.21 -9.79 -11.32
CA GLY A 39 35.22 -10.55 -10.56
C GLY A 39 35.73 -11.08 -9.22
N SER A 40 36.95 -10.71 -8.79
CA SER A 40 37.47 -11.11 -7.49
C SER A 40 36.91 -10.21 -6.38
N PRO A 41 36.56 -10.75 -5.19
CA PRO A 41 36.10 -9.94 -4.07
C PRO A 41 37.13 -8.89 -3.67
N ARG A 42 36.68 -7.65 -3.40
CA ARG A 42 37.57 -6.60 -2.86
C ARG A 42 38.10 -6.99 -1.47
N PRO A 43 39.31 -6.51 -1.09
CA PRO A 43 39.87 -6.73 0.23
C PRO A 43 38.97 -6.24 1.37
N ASP A 44 39.17 -6.83 2.55
CA ASP A 44 38.50 -6.39 3.76
C ASP A 44 38.91 -4.95 4.09
N GLY A 45 37.93 -4.09 4.41
CA GLY A 45 38.20 -2.70 4.70
C GLY A 45 36.96 -1.81 4.78
N SER A 46 37.22 -0.53 5.03
CA SER A 46 36.19 0.50 5.07
C SER A 46 36.10 1.19 3.71
N TYR A 47 34.90 1.22 3.14
CA TYR A 47 34.65 1.85 1.83
C TYR A 47 33.51 2.85 1.95
N GLN A 48 33.63 3.97 1.24
CA GLN A 48 32.52 4.92 1.11
C GLN A 48 31.60 4.47 -0.02
N PHE A 49 30.32 4.32 0.28
CA PHE A 49 29.27 4.01 -0.66
C PHE A 49 28.37 5.22 -0.84
N THR A 50 28.03 5.54 -2.08
CA THR A 50 26.94 6.45 -2.40
C THR A 50 25.85 5.66 -3.11
N PHE A 51 24.68 5.64 -2.49
CA PHE A 51 23.47 5.01 -3.00
C PHE A 51 22.60 6.06 -3.65
N ARG A 52 22.03 5.76 -4.82
CA ARG A 52 21.12 6.67 -5.53
C ARG A 52 19.92 5.93 -6.08
N LEU A 53 18.76 6.56 -5.99
CA LEU A 53 17.50 6.03 -6.49
C LEU A 53 17.01 6.82 -7.70
N TYR A 54 16.58 6.10 -8.74
CA TYR A 54 16.10 6.65 -10.00
C TYR A 54 14.76 6.03 -10.42
N GLU A 55 14.03 6.75 -11.28
CA GLU A 55 12.77 6.30 -11.91
C GLU A 55 12.98 5.48 -13.20
N SER A 56 14.22 5.28 -13.65
CA SER A 56 14.54 4.55 -14.88
C SER A 56 15.86 3.76 -14.76
N SER A 57 15.96 2.67 -15.53
CA SER A 57 17.14 1.80 -15.63
C SER A 57 18.36 2.52 -16.23
N THR A 58 18.11 3.49 -17.11
CA THR A 58 19.11 4.40 -17.70
C THR A 58 18.55 5.82 -17.74
N GLY A 59 19.40 6.82 -17.50
CA GLY A 59 18.96 8.22 -17.38
C GLY A 59 17.99 8.44 -16.21
N GLY A 60 16.99 9.31 -16.40
CA GLY A 60 15.97 9.61 -15.39
C GLY A 60 16.44 10.55 -14.28
N THR A 61 15.47 11.06 -13.52
CA THR A 61 15.71 12.00 -12.42
C THR A 61 16.20 11.27 -11.18
N LEU A 62 17.21 11.84 -10.52
CA LEU A 62 17.65 11.41 -9.20
C LEU A 62 16.58 11.79 -8.16
N ILE A 63 16.04 10.79 -7.45
CA ILE A 63 14.97 10.99 -6.47
C ILE A 63 15.50 11.04 -5.04
N TRP A 64 16.55 10.27 -4.79
CA TRP A 64 17.10 10.10 -3.45
C TRP A 64 18.57 9.72 -3.52
N MET A 65 19.35 10.21 -2.55
CA MET A 65 20.77 9.91 -2.40
C MET A 65 21.10 9.74 -0.92
N GLU A 66 21.93 8.75 -0.63
CA GLU A 66 22.52 8.56 0.70
C GLU A 66 23.97 8.12 0.57
N GLN A 67 24.84 8.71 1.40
CA GLN A 67 26.26 8.39 1.43
C GLN A 67 26.62 7.80 2.78
N LYS A 68 27.29 6.64 2.78
CA LYS A 68 27.67 5.92 4.01
C LYS A 68 29.06 5.33 3.89
N THR A 69 29.71 5.14 5.03
CA THR A 69 30.94 4.36 5.11
C THR A 69 30.61 2.97 5.66
N LEU A 70 30.84 1.92 4.87
CA LEU A 70 30.52 0.54 5.22
C LEU A 70 31.78 -0.32 5.32
N GLN A 71 31.73 -1.31 6.21
CA GLN A 71 32.75 -2.35 6.29
C GLN A 71 32.44 -3.45 5.28
N VAL A 72 33.44 -3.77 4.46
CA VAL A 72 33.41 -4.89 3.52
C VAL A 72 34.27 -6.00 4.11
N ARG A 73 33.75 -7.23 4.10
CA ARG A 73 34.50 -8.43 4.52
C ARG A 73 34.31 -9.54 3.49
N ARG A 74 35.40 -10.02 2.91
CA ARG A 74 35.43 -11.00 1.82
C ARG A 74 34.54 -10.56 0.65
N GLY A 75 34.59 -9.27 0.33
CA GLY A 75 33.71 -8.61 -0.63
C GLY A 75 32.26 -8.40 -0.17
N LEU A 76 31.78 -9.04 0.90
CA LEU A 76 30.39 -8.89 1.34
C LEU A 76 30.20 -7.59 2.14
N PHE A 77 29.09 -6.90 1.88
CA PHE A 77 28.59 -5.81 2.72
C PHE A 77 27.07 -5.91 2.90
N TYR A 78 26.58 -5.29 3.97
CA TYR A 78 25.16 -5.09 4.23
C TYR A 78 24.96 -3.70 4.81
N THR A 79 23.81 -3.09 4.56
CA THR A 79 23.41 -1.80 5.11
C THR A 79 21.90 -1.69 5.15
N THR A 80 21.42 -0.82 6.01
CA THR A 80 20.09 -0.25 5.91
C THR A 80 20.19 1.04 5.10
N LEU A 81 19.30 1.27 4.14
CA LEU A 81 19.17 2.51 3.37
C LEU A 81 18.03 3.33 3.94
N GLY A 82 18.15 4.66 4.00
CA GLY A 82 17.08 5.53 4.48
C GLY A 82 17.13 5.80 5.99
N ASP A 83 18.13 5.26 6.68
CA ASP A 83 18.39 5.45 8.11
C ASP A 83 19.24 6.70 8.39
N LEU A 84 20.01 7.19 7.40
CA LEU A 84 20.76 8.44 7.49
C LEU A 84 20.09 9.58 6.73
N THR A 85 19.62 9.31 5.51
CA THR A 85 18.85 10.25 4.70
C THR A 85 17.50 9.62 4.41
N THR A 86 16.43 10.10 5.04
CA THR A 86 15.10 9.50 4.89
C THR A 86 14.64 9.46 3.43
N ILE A 87 14.10 8.31 3.01
CA ILE A 87 13.53 8.14 1.67
C ILE A 87 12.22 8.94 1.58
N PRO A 88 12.07 9.87 0.60
CA PRO A 88 10.89 10.72 0.48
C PRO A 88 9.60 9.93 0.32
N ASP A 89 8.52 10.38 0.94
CA ASP A 89 7.18 9.74 0.89
C ASP A 89 6.63 9.56 -0.54
N ALA A 90 7.09 10.39 -1.49
CA ALA A 90 6.76 10.27 -2.90
C ALA A 90 7.29 8.98 -3.55
N VAL A 91 8.32 8.34 -3.00
CA VAL A 91 8.83 7.04 -3.45
C VAL A 91 7.93 5.96 -2.90
N ARG A 92 6.91 5.53 -3.62
CA ARG A 92 5.89 4.60 -3.09
C ARG A 92 6.22 3.11 -3.29
N PHE A 93 7.28 2.79 -4.05
CA PHE A 93 7.63 1.42 -4.45
C PHE A 93 6.48 0.62 -5.09
N ASP A 94 5.48 1.33 -5.64
CA ASP A 94 4.31 0.81 -6.40
C ASP A 94 4.62 0.61 -7.89
N ARG A 95 5.79 1.06 -8.32
CA ARG A 95 6.39 0.90 -9.63
C ARG A 95 7.87 0.54 -9.46
N PRO A 96 8.54 -0.01 -10.49
CA PRO A 96 9.97 -0.28 -10.40
C PRO A 96 10.76 1.01 -10.15
N TYR A 97 11.74 0.92 -9.26
CA TYR A 97 12.78 1.94 -9.08
C TYR A 97 14.14 1.30 -9.30
N TRP A 98 15.14 2.12 -9.63
CA TRP A 98 16.48 1.64 -9.93
C TRP A 98 17.47 2.20 -8.94
N LEU A 99 18.14 1.29 -8.22
CA LEU A 99 19.21 1.62 -7.30
C LEU A 99 20.53 1.55 -8.05
N SER A 100 21.32 2.60 -7.90
CA SER A 100 22.72 2.57 -8.26
C SER A 100 23.60 2.70 -7.04
N VAL A 101 24.80 2.16 -7.18
CA VAL A 101 25.81 2.13 -6.14
C VAL A 101 27.09 2.69 -6.74
N GLN A 102 27.71 3.61 -6.03
CA GLN A 102 29.03 4.14 -6.35
C GLN A 102 29.94 3.89 -5.15
N VAL A 103 31.15 3.41 -5.39
CA VAL A 103 32.14 3.16 -4.33
C VAL A 103 33.29 4.15 -4.48
N ALA A 104 33.56 4.90 -3.41
CA ALA A 104 34.52 5.99 -3.39
C ALA A 104 34.34 6.93 -4.60
N SER A 105 35.41 7.22 -5.33
CA SER A 105 35.40 8.06 -6.53
C SER A 105 35.30 7.26 -7.83
N GLU A 106 34.98 5.96 -7.77
CA GLU A 106 34.80 5.14 -8.96
C GLU A 106 33.52 5.53 -9.72
N PRO A 107 33.39 5.19 -11.01
CA PRO A 107 32.15 5.40 -11.74
C PRO A 107 30.95 4.71 -11.06
N GLU A 108 29.76 5.27 -11.22
CA GLU A 108 28.51 4.63 -10.78
C GLU A 108 28.38 3.25 -11.46
N LEU A 109 28.11 2.21 -10.66
CA LEU A 109 28.01 0.85 -11.17
C LEU A 109 26.82 0.72 -12.13
N SER A 110 27.09 0.06 -13.27
CA SER A 110 26.08 -0.25 -14.29
C SER A 110 26.05 -1.77 -14.56
N PRO A 111 24.89 -2.37 -14.88
CA PRO A 111 23.56 -1.74 -14.92
C PRO A 111 23.01 -1.44 -13.52
N ARG A 112 22.10 -0.46 -13.42
CA ARG A 112 21.41 -0.18 -12.15
C ARG A 112 20.60 -1.39 -11.71
N ALA A 113 20.65 -1.70 -10.42
CA ALA A 113 19.87 -2.79 -9.85
C ALA A 113 18.39 -2.40 -9.79
N SER A 114 17.52 -3.20 -10.39
CA SER A 114 16.07 -3.01 -10.25
C SER A 114 15.66 -3.33 -8.82
N LEU A 115 15.15 -2.34 -8.10
CA LEU A 115 14.41 -2.56 -6.85
C LEU A 115 12.99 -2.96 -7.24
N ASN A 116 12.86 -4.19 -7.72
CA ASN A 116 11.57 -4.86 -7.76
C ASN A 116 11.31 -5.33 -6.33
N SER A 117 10.10 -5.10 -5.84
CA SER A 117 9.67 -5.33 -4.46
C SER A 117 9.83 -6.80 -4.01
N VAL A 118 11.06 -7.23 -3.76
CA VAL A 118 11.43 -8.44 -3.04
C VAL A 118 11.98 -7.97 -1.70
N GLY A 119 11.08 -7.45 -0.88
CA GLY A 119 11.39 -6.83 0.40
C GLY A 119 10.11 -6.42 1.13
N TYR A 120 9.31 -7.42 1.44
CA TYR A 120 7.98 -7.40 2.05
C TYR A 120 7.91 -6.80 3.47
N SER A 121 8.50 -5.63 3.75
CA SER A 121 8.47 -5.02 5.11
C SER A 121 7.97 -3.57 5.21
N PHE A 122 7.50 -2.95 4.12
CA PHE A 122 6.80 -1.64 4.21
C PHE A 122 5.28 -1.70 4.10
N SER A 123 4.70 -2.84 3.71
CA SER A 123 3.23 -3.02 3.71
C SER A 123 2.63 -3.20 5.11
N ALA A 124 3.43 -3.23 6.17
CA ALA A 124 2.95 -3.49 7.53
C ALA A 124 2.44 -2.25 8.28
N LEU A 125 2.58 -1.02 7.77
CA LEU A 125 2.25 0.18 8.56
C LEU A 125 1.17 1.11 8.02
N ARG A 126 0.70 0.98 6.78
CA ARG A 126 -0.50 1.73 6.33
C ARG A 126 -1.37 0.94 5.36
N SER A 127 -2.42 0.35 5.92
CA SER A 127 -3.78 0.67 5.45
C SER A 127 -4.30 0.04 4.15
N ASP A 128 -3.78 -1.10 3.68
CA ASP A 128 -4.48 -1.83 2.59
C ASP A 128 -5.77 -2.49 3.07
N THR A 129 -5.87 -2.97 4.31
CA THR A 129 -7.16 -3.48 4.83
C THR A 129 -8.23 -2.39 5.03
N ALA A 130 -7.82 -1.12 5.15
CA ALA A 130 -8.77 0.00 5.25
C ALA A 130 -9.05 0.69 3.91
N GLN A 131 -8.15 0.59 2.92
CA GLN A 131 -8.37 1.11 1.57
C GLN A 131 -9.02 0.06 0.63
N PHE A 132 -8.80 -1.24 0.82
CA PHE A 132 -9.61 -2.29 0.17
C PHE A 132 -11.04 -2.35 0.70
N ALA A 133 -11.29 -1.87 1.93
CA ALA A 133 -12.66 -1.65 2.41
C ALA A 133 -13.36 -0.46 1.72
N ARG A 134 -12.63 0.48 1.09
CA ARG A 134 -13.19 1.63 0.37
C ARG A 134 -13.05 1.59 -1.15
N THR A 135 -12.21 0.70 -1.68
CA THR A 135 -11.90 0.62 -3.12
C THR A 135 -12.11 -0.78 -3.70
N ALA A 136 -12.88 -1.65 -3.02
CA ALA A 136 -13.59 -2.74 -3.66
C ALA A 136 -14.70 -2.16 -4.56
N SER A 137 -14.27 -1.50 -5.64
CA SER A 137 -15.13 -0.91 -6.67
C SER A 137 -14.69 -1.46 -8.01
N ALA A 138 -14.90 -2.76 -8.19
CA ALA A 138 -15.31 -3.34 -9.46
C ALA A 138 -16.07 -4.68 -9.26
N ASP A 139 -16.79 -4.86 -8.15
CA ASP A 139 -17.98 -5.74 -8.10
C ASP A 139 -18.86 -5.46 -6.86
N THR A 140 -19.23 -4.20 -6.61
CA THR A 140 -20.26 -3.89 -5.61
C THR A 140 -21.63 -4.17 -6.23
N ILE A 141 -21.94 -5.46 -6.41
CA ILE A 141 -23.22 -6.00 -6.88
C ILE A 141 -24.40 -5.39 -6.08
N TRP A 142 -24.15 -5.13 -4.80
CA TRP A 142 -25.10 -4.56 -3.86
C TRP A 142 -24.65 -3.17 -3.43
N ARG A 143 -25.52 -2.19 -3.63
CA ARG A 143 -25.35 -0.79 -3.23
C ARG A 143 -26.11 -0.53 -1.94
N VAL A 144 -25.56 0.31 -1.08
CA VAL A 144 -26.23 0.79 0.15
C VAL A 144 -26.63 2.25 -0.03
N SER A 145 -27.88 2.62 0.30
CA SER A 145 -28.32 4.01 0.36
C SER A 145 -29.30 4.20 1.52
N GLY A 146 -28.91 5.01 2.50
CA GLY A 146 -29.62 5.08 3.78
C GLY A 146 -29.61 3.73 4.48
N GLY A 147 -30.79 3.22 4.84
CA GLY A 147 -30.98 1.88 5.41
C GLY A 147 -31.21 0.76 4.37
N ASN A 148 -31.14 1.08 3.07
CA ASN A 148 -31.49 0.15 2.00
C ASN A 148 -30.26 -0.52 1.38
N ILE A 149 -30.42 -1.76 0.91
CA ILE A 149 -29.44 -2.51 0.11
C ILE A 149 -30.10 -2.90 -1.22
N TYR A 150 -29.49 -2.63 -2.38
CA TYR A 150 -30.10 -2.86 -3.70
C TYR A 150 -29.10 -3.13 -4.82
N ARG A 151 -29.55 -3.77 -5.91
CA ARG A 151 -28.80 -3.97 -7.16
C ARG A 151 -29.43 -3.13 -8.28
N LEU A 152 -28.63 -2.50 -9.14
CA LEU A 152 -29.14 -1.64 -10.23
C LEU A 152 -29.49 -2.40 -11.53
N SER A 153 -28.85 -3.53 -11.78
CA SER A 153 -29.05 -4.31 -13.01
C SER A 153 -28.77 -5.79 -12.80
N GLY A 154 -29.44 -6.64 -13.56
CA GLY A 154 -29.38 -8.10 -13.42
C GLY A 154 -30.35 -8.66 -12.37
N ASN A 155 -30.42 -9.99 -12.33
CA ASN A 155 -31.32 -10.74 -11.47
C ASN A 155 -30.64 -11.10 -10.13
N VAL A 156 -31.43 -11.24 -9.07
CA VAL A 156 -31.00 -11.68 -7.74
C VAL A 156 -31.42 -13.12 -7.53
N GLY A 157 -30.46 -14.03 -7.36
CA GLY A 157 -30.69 -15.44 -7.03
C GLY A 157 -30.28 -15.76 -5.59
N ILE A 158 -31.11 -16.48 -4.84
CA ILE A 158 -30.74 -17.11 -3.56
C ILE A 158 -30.78 -18.62 -3.75
N GLY A 159 -29.63 -19.30 -3.63
CA GLY A 159 -29.56 -20.76 -3.84
C GLY A 159 -29.71 -21.22 -5.30
N ILE A 160 -29.58 -20.29 -6.26
CA ILE A 160 -29.62 -20.55 -7.71
C ILE A 160 -28.58 -19.67 -8.42
N THR A 161 -27.90 -20.21 -9.44
CA THR A 161 -26.83 -19.51 -10.18
C THR A 161 -27.30 -18.82 -11.47
N ASN A 162 -28.50 -19.15 -11.95
CA ASN A 162 -29.08 -18.63 -13.20
C ASN A 162 -30.54 -18.20 -12.99
N PRO A 163 -30.80 -17.19 -12.14
CA PRO A 163 -32.16 -16.69 -11.94
C PRO A 163 -32.74 -16.12 -13.24
N THR A 164 -33.98 -16.51 -13.55
CA THR A 164 -34.74 -16.08 -14.73
C THR A 164 -35.69 -14.91 -14.43
N ALA A 165 -36.01 -14.69 -13.16
CA ALA A 165 -36.75 -13.52 -12.67
C ALA A 165 -35.82 -12.51 -11.96
N THR A 166 -36.26 -11.26 -11.80
CA THR A 166 -35.48 -10.20 -11.12
C THR A 166 -35.11 -10.57 -9.68
N PHE A 167 -35.94 -11.35 -8.99
CA PHE A 167 -35.65 -11.98 -7.69
C PHE A 167 -36.16 -13.43 -7.71
N GLU A 168 -35.28 -14.39 -7.46
CA GLU A 168 -35.60 -15.82 -7.49
C GLU A 168 -34.90 -16.56 -6.34
N VAL A 169 -35.62 -17.43 -5.64
CA VAL A 169 -35.08 -18.31 -4.59
C VAL A 169 -35.14 -19.75 -5.10
N GLY A 170 -33.99 -20.37 -5.32
CA GLY A 170 -33.86 -21.77 -5.71
C GLY A 170 -33.71 -22.73 -4.53
N GLY A 171 -33.48 -24.00 -4.83
CA GLY A 171 -33.18 -25.03 -3.82
C GLY A 171 -34.40 -25.62 -3.10
N GLY A 172 -35.62 -25.38 -3.59
CA GLY A 172 -36.85 -26.04 -3.10
C GLY A 172 -37.34 -25.60 -1.72
N GLY A 173 -36.72 -24.59 -1.10
CA GLY A 173 -37.15 -24.01 0.17
C GLY A 173 -38.19 -22.90 0.00
N ALA A 174 -39.11 -22.76 0.95
CA ALA A 174 -40.07 -21.66 0.97
C ALA A 174 -39.41 -20.33 1.40
N LEU A 175 -39.79 -19.22 0.76
CA LEU A 175 -39.46 -17.88 1.25
C LEU A 175 -40.21 -17.62 2.55
N LYS A 176 -39.49 -17.56 3.68
CA LYS A 176 -40.09 -17.21 4.98
C LYS A 176 -40.05 -15.69 5.16
N VAL A 177 -41.22 -15.05 5.13
CA VAL A 177 -41.37 -13.64 5.48
C VAL A 177 -42.10 -13.56 6.82
N SER A 178 -41.51 -12.87 7.80
CA SER A 178 -42.14 -12.66 9.12
C SER A 178 -42.81 -11.29 9.19
N GLY A 179 -43.94 -11.21 9.92
CA GLY A 179 -44.73 -9.98 10.06
C GLY A 179 -45.87 -9.86 9.05
N LEU A 180 -46.53 -8.69 9.04
CA LEU A 180 -47.56 -8.37 8.05
C LEU A 180 -46.90 -8.26 6.67
N SER A 181 -47.28 -9.14 5.75
CA SER A 181 -46.75 -9.17 4.38
C SER A 181 -47.89 -8.96 3.39
N GLN A 182 -47.72 -8.04 2.45
CA GLN A 182 -48.63 -7.83 1.33
C GLN A 182 -47.87 -8.12 0.04
N PHE A 183 -48.44 -8.98 -0.80
CA PHE A 183 -47.92 -9.25 -2.13
C PHE A 183 -48.84 -8.56 -3.14
N GLU A 184 -48.32 -7.54 -3.82
CA GLU A 184 -49.04 -6.83 -4.88
C GLU A 184 -48.43 -7.17 -6.23
N GLY A 185 -49.27 -7.47 -7.22
CA GLY A 185 -48.86 -7.71 -8.60
C GLY A 185 -50.04 -7.60 -9.55
N GLU A 186 -49.82 -6.98 -10.71
CA GLU A 186 -50.75 -7.11 -11.84
C GLU A 186 -50.43 -8.39 -12.60
N VAL A 187 -51.45 -9.20 -12.90
CA VAL A 187 -51.32 -10.38 -13.75
C VAL A 187 -51.73 -10.00 -15.17
N PRO A 188 -50.82 -9.92 -16.15
CA PRO A 188 -51.22 -9.80 -17.55
C PRO A 188 -51.83 -11.13 -18.01
N GLY A 189 -53.15 -11.20 -18.11
CA GLY A 189 -53.88 -12.32 -18.69
C GLY A 189 -54.08 -13.53 -17.76
N ALA A 190 -55.24 -13.55 -17.09
CA ALA A 190 -55.95 -14.70 -16.53
C ALA A 190 -55.18 -15.73 -15.65
N GLY A 191 -55.44 -15.67 -14.34
CA GLY A 191 -55.32 -16.84 -13.45
C GLY A 191 -54.86 -16.48 -12.02
N THR A 192 -55.79 -16.39 -11.08
CA THR A 192 -55.55 -16.19 -9.65
C THR A 192 -55.06 -17.48 -8.97
N ASN A 193 -54.01 -18.09 -9.48
CA ASN A 193 -53.47 -19.30 -8.86
C ASN A 193 -52.32 -18.94 -7.91
N TRP A 194 -52.70 -18.54 -6.69
CA TRP A 194 -51.87 -18.79 -5.52
C TRP A 194 -51.85 -20.29 -5.30
N ASN A 195 -50.84 -20.99 -5.84
CA ASN A 195 -50.66 -22.41 -5.53
C ASN A 195 -49.99 -22.50 -4.15
N LEU A 196 -50.81 -22.41 -3.11
CA LEU A 196 -50.43 -22.81 -1.75
C LEU A 196 -50.42 -24.34 -1.76
N GLY A 197 -49.31 -24.93 -2.21
CA GLY A 197 -49.11 -26.38 -2.10
C GLY A 197 -49.27 -26.81 -0.63
N THR A 198 -50.03 -27.88 -0.41
CA THR A 198 -50.12 -28.58 0.88
C THR A 198 -48.82 -29.29 1.21
#